data_AF-A0A523XQD1-F1
#
_entry.id   AF-A0A523XQD1-F1
#
_cell.length_a   1.000
_cell.length_b   1.000
_cell.length_c   1.000
_cell.angle_alpha   90.00
_cell.angle_beta   90.00
_cell.angle_gamma   90.00
#
_symmetry.space_group_name_H-M   'P 1'
#
loop_
_entity.id
_entity.type
_entity.pdbx_description
1 polymer ?
#
loop_
_entity_poly.entity_id
_entity_poly.type
_entity_poly.pdbx_seq_one_letter_code
_entity_poly.pdbx_strand_id
1 'polypeptide(L)'
;MTSISVRVPDEIKRKMKKLSNINWSEELREVILKIINQEENKNIAEALLSNEELRRDADSKWDSTDLIRNWRDNRYGTPSD
;
A
#
# COMPACT_ATOMS: atom_id res chain seq x y z
N MET A 1 -0.16 16.63 17.10
CA MET A 1 -0.79 17.20 15.88
C MET A 1 0.26 18.06 15.20
N THR A 2 0.41 17.96 13.89
CA THR A 2 1.41 18.72 13.12
C THR A 2 0.68 19.73 12.23
N SER A 3 1.19 20.95 12.14
CA SER A 3 0.63 21.98 11.25
C SER A 3 1.52 22.16 10.02
N ILE A 4 0.87 22.38 8.88
CA ILE A 4 1.53 22.72 7.61
C ILE A 4 1.02 24.08 7.14
N SER A 5 1.89 24.89 6.54
CA SER A 5 1.51 26.17 5.93
C SER A 5 1.59 26.04 4.42
N VAL A 6 0.44 26.20 3.75
CA VAL A 6 0.35 26.10 2.30
C VAL A 6 0.27 27.51 1.70
N ARG A 7 1.16 27.81 0.75
CA ARG A 7 1.06 29.06 -0.01
C ARG A 7 -0.01 28.93 -1.08
N VAL A 8 -0.97 29.84 -1.05
CA VAL A 8 -2.03 29.96 -2.06
C VAL A 8 -2.05 31.38 -2.62
N PRO A 9 -2.43 31.58 -3.89
CA PRO A 9 -2.68 32.90 -4.45
C PRO A 9 -3.70 33.68 -3.60
N ASP A 10 -3.52 35.00 -3.52
CA ASP A 10 -4.39 35.88 -2.70
C ASP A 10 -5.87 35.80 -3.10
N GLU A 11 -6.15 35.60 -4.38
CA GLU A 11 -7.52 35.45 -4.88
C GLU A 11 -8.22 34.23 -4.27
N ILE A 12 -7.51 33.10 -4.15
CA ILE A 12 -8.04 31.87 -3.54
C ILE A 12 -8.29 32.12 -2.06
N LYS A 13 -7.33 32.72 -1.34
CA LYS A 13 -7.50 33.06 0.08
C LYS A 13 -8.70 33.97 0.33
N ARG A 14 -8.95 34.93 -0.57
CA ARG A 14 -10.15 35.78 -0.50
C ARG A 14 -11.43 34.98 -0.72
N LYS A 15 -11.47 34.06 -1.68
CA LYS A 15 -12.62 33.17 -1.91
C LYS A 15 -12.88 32.27 -0.69
N MET A 16 -11.83 31.69 -0.11
CA MET A 16 -11.93 30.89 1.12
C MET A 16 -12.50 31.71 2.29
N LYS A 17 -12.03 32.95 2.45
CA LYS A 17 -12.52 33.84 3.52
C LYS A 17 -13.98 34.26 3.33
N LYS A 18 -14.45 34.42 2.08
CA LYS A 18 -15.86 34.70 1.79
C LYS A 18 -16.77 33.53 2.19
N LEU A 19 -16.27 32.30 2.06
CA LEU A 19 -16.94 31.07 2.46
C LEU A 19 -16.52 30.68 3.89
N SER A 20 -16.70 31.61 4.84
CA SER A 20 -16.22 31.46 6.22
C SER A 20 -16.93 30.38 7.02
N ASN A 21 -18.07 29.87 6.53
CA ASN A 21 -18.81 28.78 7.14
C ASN A 21 -18.19 27.40 6.87
N ILE A 22 -17.19 27.30 5.99
CA ILE A 22 -16.53 26.04 5.64
C ILE A 22 -15.34 25.80 6.57
N ASN A 23 -15.22 24.59 7.11
CA ASN A 23 -14.04 24.15 7.84
C ASN A 23 -12.94 23.71 6.87
N TRP A 24 -12.19 24.68 6.35
CA TRP A 24 -11.13 24.43 5.36
C TRP A 24 -10.07 23.42 5.80
N SER A 25 -9.80 23.29 7.10
CA SER A 25 -8.85 22.30 7.62
C SER A 25 -9.37 20.87 7.48
N GLU A 26 -10.68 20.67 7.60
CA GLU A 26 -11.31 19.36 7.39
C GLU A 26 -11.31 19.01 5.90
N GLU A 27 -11.80 19.92 5.06
CA GLU A 27 -11.85 19.75 3.61
C GLU A 27 -10.47 19.40 3.03
N LEU A 28 -9.42 20.12 3.45
CA LEU A 28 -8.06 19.84 3.02
C LEU A 28 -7.57 18.48 3.54
N ARG A 29 -7.93 18.08 4.76
CA ARG A 29 -7.56 16.78 5.32
C ARG A 29 -8.20 15.64 4.52
N GLU A 30 -9.48 15.74 4.20
CA GLU A 30 -10.18 14.71 3.41
C GLU A 30 -9.58 14.58 2.01
N VAL A 31 -9.28 15.70 1.35
CA VAL A 31 -8.62 15.70 0.04
C VAL A 31 -7.24 15.04 0.11
N ILE A 32 -6.43 15.38 1.13
CA ILE A 32 -5.10 14.78 1.32
C ILE A 32 -5.22 13.27 1.53
N LEU A 33 -6.13 12.81 2.40
CA LEU A 33 -6.36 11.39 2.65
C LEU A 33 -6.80 10.64 1.39
N LYS A 34 -7.69 11.25 0.60
CA LYS A 34 -8.14 10.67 -0.66
C LYS A 34 -6.98 10.47 -1.63
N ILE A 35 -6.11 11.47 -1.77
CA ILE A 35 -4.94 11.39 -2.66
C ILE A 35 -3.96 10.32 -2.16
N ILE A 36 -3.66 10.29 -0.86
CA ILE A 36 -2.78 9.26 -0.26
C ILE A 36 -3.33 7.86 -0.57
N ASN A 37 -4.61 7.61 -0.27
CA ASN A 37 -5.23 6.31 -0.51
C ASN A 37 -5.21 5.93 -2.00
N GLN A 38 -5.37 6.89 -2.91
CA GLN A 38 -5.29 6.62 -4.35
C GLN A 38 -3.88 6.19 -4.77
N GLU A 39 -2.85 6.89 -4.29
CA GLU A 39 -1.46 6.56 -4.61
C GLU A 39 -1.01 5.24 -3.95
N GLU A 40 -1.41 4.98 -2.71
CA GLU A 40 -1.14 3.70 -2.04
C GLU A 40 -1.81 2.53 -2.75
N ASN A 41 -3.07 2.68 -3.17
CA ASN A 41 -3.78 1.63 -3.90
C ASN A 41 -3.20 1.39 -5.30
N LYS A 42 -2.74 2.43 -6.00
CA LYS A 42 -2.01 2.27 -7.27
C LYS A 42 -0.73 1.46 -7.06
N ASN A 43 0.03 1.77 -6.01
CA ASN A 43 1.26 1.06 -5.70
C ASN A 43 0.99 -0.43 -5.40
N ILE A 44 -0.07 -0.75 -4.65
CA ILE A 44 -0.49 -2.14 -4.42
C ILE A 44 -0.87 -2.83 -5.73
N ALA A 45 -1.64 -2.17 -6.60
CA ALA A 45 -2.02 -2.72 -7.89
C ALA A 45 -0.81 -2.97 -8.81
N GLU A 46 0.13 -2.02 -8.87
CA GLU A 46 1.39 -2.16 -9.62
C GLU A 46 2.27 -3.28 -9.05
N ALA A 47 2.35 -3.40 -7.72
CA ALA A 47 3.10 -4.47 -7.06
C ALA A 47 2.47 -5.85 -7.29
N LEU A 48 1.14 -5.94 -7.34
CA LEU A 48 0.43 -7.17 -7.69
C LEU A 48 0.67 -7.55 -9.15
N LEU A 49 0.50 -6.61 -10.08
CA LEU A 49 0.76 -6.84 -11.51
C LEU A 49 2.21 -7.24 -11.76
N SER A 50 3.16 -6.56 -11.12
CA SER A 50 4.58 -6.91 -11.22
C SER A 50 4.86 -8.31 -10.68
N ASN A 51 4.21 -8.70 -9.56
CA ASN A 51 4.33 -10.07 -9.03
C ASN A 51 3.70 -11.11 -9.97
N GLU A 52 2.59 -10.78 -10.65
CA GLU A 52 1.96 -11.65 -11.63
C GLU A 52 2.80 -11.81 -12.90
N GLU A 53 3.39 -10.73 -13.42
CA GLU A 53 4.31 -10.79 -14.56
C GLU A 53 5.59 -11.57 -14.23
N LEU A 54 6.11 -11.43 -13.00
CA LEU A 54 7.26 -12.19 -12.52
C LEU A 54 6.89 -13.64 -12.14
N ARG A 55 5.61 -13.97 -12.06
CA ARG A 55 5.12 -15.31 -11.72
C ARG A 55 5.45 -16.25 -12.88
N ARG A 56 6.52 -17.02 -12.70
CA ARG A 56 6.83 -18.15 -13.58
C ARG A 56 5.92 -19.31 -13.21
N ASP A 57 5.27 -19.91 -14.21
CA ASP A 57 4.60 -21.19 -14.00
C ASP A 57 5.64 -22.21 -13.50
N ALA A 58 5.34 -22.82 -12.35
CA ALA A 58 6.14 -23.91 -11.86
C ALA A 58 6.08 -25.04 -12.88
N ASP A 59 7.23 -25.63 -13.19
CA ASP A 59 7.28 -26.81 -14.06
C ASP A 59 6.31 -27.87 -13.50
N SER A 60 5.50 -28.46 -14.36
CA SER A 60 4.45 -29.44 -14.00
C SER A 60 4.95 -30.62 -13.15
N LYS A 61 6.26 -30.86 -13.14
CA LYS A 61 6.94 -31.90 -12.34
C LYS A 61 7.40 -31.43 -10.97
N TRP A 62 7.14 -30.18 -10.60
CA TRP A 62 7.56 -29.57 -9.34
C TRP A 62 6.50 -29.79 -8.24
N ASP A 63 6.74 -30.74 -7.34
CA ASP A 63 5.90 -30.91 -6.15
C ASP A 63 6.45 -30.11 -4.96
N SER A 64 5.87 -28.94 -4.75
CA SER A 64 6.17 -28.08 -3.59
C SER A 64 5.89 -28.76 -2.25
N THR A 65 4.94 -29.71 -2.21
CA THR A 65 4.58 -30.46 -1.00
C THR A 65 5.73 -31.37 -0.57
N ASP A 66 6.33 -32.07 -1.52
CA ASP A 66 7.44 -32.98 -1.24
C ASP A 66 8.69 -32.23 -0.79
N LEU A 67 8.95 -31.04 -1.34
CA LEU A 67 10.04 -30.17 -0.87
C LEU A 67 9.82 -29.71 0.58
N ILE A 68 8.61 -29.26 0.91
CA ILE A 68 8.25 -28.83 2.28
C ILE A 68 8.34 -30.00 3.25
N ARG A 69 7.89 -31.20 2.83
CA ARG A 69 7.98 -32.43 3.63
C ARG A 69 9.44 -32.78 3.91
N ASN A 70 10.30 -32.79 2.89
CA ASN A 70 11.74 -33.03 3.03
C ASN A 70 12.43 -31.98 3.94
N TRP A 71 12.02 -30.71 3.89
CA TRP A 71 12.55 -29.69 4.80
C TRP A 71 12.08 -29.83 6.24
N ARG A 72 10.86 -30.33 6.48
CA ARG A 72 10.37 -30.64 7.84
C ARG A 72 11.10 -31.85 8.39
N ASP A 73 11.25 -32.88 7.57
CA ASP A 73 11.92 -34.13 7.94
C ASP A 73 13.41 -33.88 8.22
N ASN A 74 14.08 -33.02 7.46
CA ASN A 74 15.48 -32.64 7.74
C ASN A 74 15.64 -31.68 8.93
N ARG A 75 14.61 -30.90 9.29
CA ARG A 75 14.67 -30.00 10.47
C ARG A 75 14.41 -30.72 11.79
N TYR A 76 13.67 -31.82 11.75
CA TYR A 76 13.31 -32.62 12.93
C TYR A 76 13.72 -34.09 12.78
N GLY A 77 14.75 -34.36 11.97
CA GLY A 77 15.22 -35.71 11.64
C GLY A 77 15.37 -36.57 12.89
N THR A 78 14.53 -37.61 12.94
CA THR A 78 14.42 -38.72 13.92
C THR A 78 15.23 -38.59 15.22
N PRO A 79 14.59 -38.60 16.40
CA PRO A 79 15.27 -38.96 17.63
C PRO A 79 15.92 -40.33 17.42
N SER A 80 17.25 -40.38 17.50
CA SER A 80 17.99 -41.64 17.59
C SER A 80 17.59 -42.32 18.89
N ASP A 81 16.93 -43.48 18.78
CA ASP A 81 16.78 -44.45 19.88
C ASP A 81 18.14 -44.97 20.36
#